data_AF-R5QY56-F1
#
_entry.id   AF-R5QY56-F1
#
_cell.length_a   1.000
_cell.length_b   1.000
_cell.length_c   1.000
_cell.angle_alpha   90.00
_cell.angle_beta   90.00
_cell.angle_gamma   90.00
#
_symmetry.space_group_name_H-M   'P 1'
#
loop_
_entity.id
_entity.type
_entity.pdbx_description
1 polymer ?
#
loop_
_entity_poly.entity_id
_entity_poly.type
_entity_poly.pdbx_seq_one_letter_code
_entity_poly.pdbx_strand_id
1 'polypeptide(L)'
;MKQPPRQRTIKDERDEKIGKDAKVYAFEWIIAITQVLTIMCIIKGNPAWKGTISILFFGVAFLLFYEFKQYEAKPFKQVGIVFLIIGIALLIWFGITG
;
A
#
# COMPACT_ATOMS: atom_id res chain seq x y z
N MET A 1 -5.47 38.94 -4.24
CA MET A 1 -6.14 37.81 -4.93
C MET A 1 -5.06 36.96 -5.58
N LYS A 2 -4.97 35.67 -5.25
CA LYS A 2 -4.03 34.76 -5.93
C LYS A 2 -4.52 34.61 -7.39
N GLN A 3 -3.64 34.85 -8.36
CA GLN A 3 -3.97 34.68 -9.78
C GLN A 3 -4.49 33.24 -10.01
N PRO A 4 -5.55 33.06 -10.82
CA PRO A 4 -6.04 31.73 -11.15
C PRO A 4 -4.91 30.95 -11.84
N PRO A 5 -4.69 29.68 -11.47
CA PRO A 5 -3.60 28.89 -12.03
C PRO A 5 -3.75 28.83 -13.55
N ARG A 6 -2.75 29.33 -14.27
CA ARG A 6 -2.67 29.26 -15.74
C ARG A 6 -2.88 27.81 -16.15
N GLN A 7 -3.93 27.53 -16.92
CA GLN A 7 -4.21 26.19 -17.43
C GLN A 7 -3.06 25.80 -18.37
N ARG A 8 -2.17 24.92 -17.92
CA ARG A 8 -1.00 24.47 -18.68
C ARG A 8 -1.32 23.13 -19.33
N THR A 9 -1.00 23.02 -20.61
CA THR A 9 -1.25 21.84 -21.44
C THR A 9 -0.13 20.80 -21.38
N ILE A 10 1.03 21.13 -20.82
CA ILE A 10 2.21 20.26 -20.75
C ILE A 10 2.43 19.85 -19.29
N LYS A 11 2.62 18.55 -19.05
CA LYS A 11 2.98 18.01 -17.74
C LYS A 11 4.43 18.38 -17.43
N ASP A 12 4.61 19.15 -16.37
CA ASP A 12 5.93 19.56 -15.88
C ASP A 12 6.36 18.68 -14.68
N GLU A 13 7.63 18.77 -14.25
CA GLU A 13 8.15 18.04 -13.06
C GLU A 13 7.31 18.27 -11.79
N ARG A 14 6.61 19.41 -11.70
CA ARG A 14 5.70 19.71 -10.59
C ARG A 14 4.45 18.83 -10.63
N ASP A 15 3.92 18.56 -11.81
CA ASP A 15 2.76 17.69 -11.98
C ASP A 15 3.12 16.23 -11.71
N GLU A 16 4.36 15.83 -11.98
CA GLU A 16 4.87 14.53 -11.56
C GLU A 16 4.96 14.41 -10.03
N LYS A 17 5.45 15.45 -9.34
CA LYS A 17 5.47 15.49 -7.86
C LYS A 17 4.06 15.42 -7.28
N ILE A 18 3.14 16.25 -7.76
CA ILE A 18 1.72 16.22 -7.34
C ILE A 18 1.11 14.83 -7.57
N GLY A 19 1.41 14.21 -8.71
CA GLY A 19 0.94 12.85 -9.02
C GLY A 19 1.51 11.78 -8.10
N LYS A 20 2.78 11.89 -7.68
CA LYS A 20 3.41 11.00 -6.70
C LYS A 20 2.82 11.23 -5.31
N ASP A 21 2.71 12.47 -4.87
CA ASP A 21 2.18 12.85 -3.56
C ASP A 21 0.71 12.39 -3.42
N ALA A 22 -0.10 12.57 -4.47
CA ALA A 22 -1.48 12.08 -4.48
C ALA A 22 -1.58 10.56 -4.33
N LYS A 23 -0.67 9.79 -4.95
CA LYS A 23 -0.61 8.34 -4.80
C LYS A 23 -0.20 7.93 -3.39
N VAL A 24 0.83 8.57 -2.82
CA VAL A 24 1.28 8.32 -1.45
C VAL A 24 0.13 8.59 -0.47
N TYR A 25 -0.51 9.75 -0.59
CA TYR A 25 -1.66 10.12 0.25
C TYR A 25 -2.81 9.12 0.14
N ALA A 26 -3.16 8.68 -1.08
CA ALA A 26 -4.17 7.65 -1.27
C ALA A 26 -3.80 6.32 -0.58
N PHE A 27 -2.54 5.90 -0.68
CA PHE A 27 -2.05 4.71 0.01
C PHE A 27 -2.09 4.85 1.53
N GLU A 28 -1.72 6.00 2.09
CA GLU A 28 -1.82 6.27 3.53
C GLU A 28 -3.26 6.13 4.04
N TRP A 29 -4.24 6.67 3.31
CA TRP A 29 -5.65 6.52 3.65
C TRP A 29 -6.13 5.08 3.54
N ILE A 30 -5.74 4.35 2.49
CA ILE A 30 -6.09 2.92 2.35
C ILE A 30 -5.52 2.11 3.51
N ILE A 31 -4.27 2.38 3.93
CA ILE A 31 -3.64 1.71 5.08
C ILE A 31 -4.42 2.04 6.36
N ALA A 32 -4.73 3.31 6.61
CA ALA A 32 -5.47 3.73 7.79
C ALA A 32 -6.85 3.05 7.86
N ILE A 33 -7.63 3.11 6.76
CA ILE A 33 -8.96 2.49 6.69
C ILE A 33 -8.85 0.97 6.89
N THR A 34 -7.87 0.32 6.26
CA THR A 34 -7.65 -1.12 6.41
C THR A 34 -7.32 -1.48 7.85
N GLN A 35 -6.47 -0.70 8.54
CA GLN A 35 -6.14 -0.92 9.95
C GLN A 35 -7.35 -0.75 10.86
N VAL A 36 -8.19 0.27 10.64
CA VAL A 36 -9.45 0.42 11.40
C VAL A 36 -10.35 -0.80 11.19
N LEU A 37 -10.50 -1.26 9.93
CA LEU A 37 -11.28 -2.45 9.62
C LEU A 37 -10.71 -3.70 10.29
N THR A 38 -9.38 -3.88 10.27
CA THR A 38 -8.69 -4.98 10.95
C THR A 38 -9.05 -5.02 12.44
N ILE A 39 -8.95 -3.87 13.13
CA ILE A 39 -9.28 -3.76 14.56
C ILE A 39 -10.76 -4.11 14.80
N MET A 40 -11.68 -3.60 13.98
CA MET A 40 -13.09 -3.95 14.08
C MET A 40 -13.33 -5.45 13.90
N CYS A 41 -12.67 -6.09 12.93
CA CYS A 41 -12.76 -7.54 12.72
C CYS A 41 -12.21 -8.33 13.91
N ILE A 42 -11.11 -7.89 14.53
CA ILE A 42 -10.56 -8.50 15.76
C ILE A 42 -11.57 -8.41 16.89
N ILE A 43 -12.13 -7.22 17.15
CA ILE A 43 -13.11 -7.00 18.23
C ILE A 43 -14.37 -7.86 18.03
N LYS A 44 -14.81 -8.03 16.78
CA LYS A 44 -15.97 -8.88 16.44
C LYS A 44 -15.65 -10.37 16.38
N GLY A 45 -14.40 -10.79 16.63
CA GLY A 45 -13.97 -12.18 16.51
C GLY A 45 -14.05 -12.73 15.07
N ASN A 46 -14.16 -11.87 14.05
CA ASN A 46 -14.32 -12.27 12.67
C ASN A 46 -12.93 -12.59 12.06
N PRO A 47 -12.69 -13.79 11.51
CA PRO A 47 -11.40 -14.18 10.94
C PRO A 47 -10.92 -13.29 9.77
N ALA A 48 -11.77 -12.44 9.20
CA ALA A 48 -11.43 -11.44 8.17
C ALA A 48 -10.30 -10.47 8.58
N TRP A 49 -9.99 -10.33 9.87
CA TRP A 49 -8.80 -9.57 10.31
C TRP A 49 -7.50 -10.15 9.73
N LYS A 50 -7.45 -11.46 9.45
CA LYS A 50 -6.29 -12.13 8.87
C LYS A 50 -6.12 -11.76 7.39
N GLY A 51 -7.24 -11.70 6.66
CA GLY A 51 -7.26 -11.27 5.26
C GLY A 51 -6.90 -9.79 5.09
N THR A 52 -7.40 -8.92 5.97
CA THR A 52 -7.05 -7.48 5.95
C THR A 52 -5.57 -7.24 6.27
N ILE A 53 -4.99 -7.95 7.24
CA ILE A 53 -3.54 -7.91 7.49
C ILE A 53 -2.76 -8.46 6.28
N SER A 54 -3.19 -9.57 5.69
CA SER A 54 -2.57 -10.12 4.47
C SER A 54 -2.47 -9.08 3.35
N ILE A 55 -3.55 -8.33 3.10
CA ILE A 55 -3.58 -7.25 2.10
C ILE A 55 -2.54 -6.16 2.41
N LEU A 56 -2.36 -5.77 3.69
CA LEU A 56 -1.33 -4.81 4.08
C LEU A 56 0.08 -5.32 3.77
N PHE A 57 0.37 -6.59 4.05
CA PHE A 57 1.66 -7.21 3.72
C PHE A 57 1.91 -7.24 2.20
N PHE A 58 0.89 -7.54 1.39
CA PHE A 58 0.99 -7.44 -0.06
C PHE A 58 1.25 -6.01 -0.53
N GLY A 59 0.56 -5.03 0.04
CA GLY A 59 0.75 -3.61 -0.27
C GLY A 59 2.21 -3.18 -0.05
N VAL A 60 2.79 -3.52 1.11
CA VAL A 60 4.20 -3.22 1.42
C VAL A 60 5.15 -3.98 0.49
N ALA A 61 4.90 -5.27 0.22
CA ALA A 61 5.73 -6.06 -0.68
C ALA A 61 5.79 -5.45 -2.08
N PHE A 62 4.65 -5.06 -2.66
CA PHE A 62 4.59 -4.46 -3.97
C PHE A 62 5.20 -3.05 -4.00
N LEU A 63 5.08 -2.27 -2.92
CA LEU A 63 5.76 -0.98 -2.79
C LEU A 63 7.28 -1.16 -2.84
N LEU A 64 7.82 -2.12 -2.09
CA LEU A 64 9.25 -2.44 -2.07
C LEU A 64 9.74 -2.99 -3.42
N PHE A 65 8.92 -3.76 -4.14
CA PHE A 65 9.26 -4.19 -5.50
C PHE A 65 9.23 -3.04 -6.50
N TYR A 66 8.33 -2.08 -6.32
CA TYR A 66 8.31 -0.87 -7.14
C TYR A 66 9.56 -0.01 -6.90
N GLU A 67 9.96 0.17 -5.64
CA GLU A 67 11.23 0.83 -5.31
C GLU A 67 12.45 0.06 -5.81
N PHE A 68 12.45 -1.27 -5.71
CA PHE A 68 13.50 -2.09 -6.30
C PHE A 68 13.61 -1.87 -7.81
N LYS A 69 12.49 -1.76 -8.53
CA LYS A 69 12.51 -1.46 -9.97
C LYS A 69 13.09 -0.07 -10.27
N GLN A 70 12.94 0.90 -9.37
CA GLN A 70 13.48 2.26 -9.56
C GLN A 70 14.95 2.38 -9.17
N TYR A 71 15.39 1.71 -8.11
CA TYR A 71 16.71 1.90 -7.52
C TYR A 71 17.65 0.68 -7.65
N GLU A 72 17.16 -0.46 -8.14
CA GLU A 72 17.86 -1.76 -8.25
C GLU A 72 18.56 -2.27 -6.98
N ALA A 73 18.23 -1.69 -5.82
CA ALA A 73 18.89 -2.06 -4.58
C ALA A 73 18.39 -3.41 -4.06
N LYS A 74 19.31 -4.40 -4.02
CA LYS A 74 19.07 -5.76 -3.52
C LYS A 74 18.28 -5.87 -2.19
N PRO A 75 18.46 -5.01 -1.17
CA PRO A 75 17.69 -5.12 0.07
C PRO A 75 16.18 -4.96 -0.13
N PHE A 76 15.72 -4.07 -1.02
CA PHE A 76 14.29 -3.88 -1.27
C PHE A 76 13.62 -5.15 -1.81
N LYS A 77 14.32 -5.89 -2.67
CA LYS A 77 13.84 -7.17 -3.18
C LYS A 77 13.75 -8.23 -2.09
N GLN A 78 14.77 -8.34 -1.24
CA GLN A 78 14.79 -9.33 -0.16
C GLN A 78 13.67 -9.08 0.84
N VAL A 79 13.54 -7.84 1.31
CA VAL A 79 12.49 -7.46 2.26
C VAL A 79 11.12 -7.65 1.62
N GLY A 80 10.93 -7.20 0.37
CA GLY A 80 9.67 -7.41 -0.36
C GLY A 80 9.25 -8.88 -0.46
N ILE A 81 10.19 -9.80 -0.71
CA ILE A 81 9.90 -11.25 -0.73
C ILE A 81 9.45 -11.76 0.65
N VAL A 82 10.09 -11.30 1.73
CA VAL A 82 9.69 -11.69 3.10
C VAL A 82 8.25 -11.23 3.39
N PHE A 83 7.93 -9.97 3.08
CA PHE A 83 6.58 -9.44 3.23
C PHE A 83 5.56 -10.21 2.37
N LEU A 84 5.94 -10.59 1.15
CA LEU A 84 5.11 -11.38 0.25
C LEU A 84 4.78 -12.76 0.84
N ILE A 85 5.78 -13.47 1.38
CA ILE A 85 5.59 -14.79 2.00
C ILE A 85 4.65 -14.69 3.20
N ILE A 86 4.81 -13.66 4.04
CA ILE A 86 3.92 -13.44 5.20
C ILE A 86 2.49 -13.17 4.73
N GLY A 87 2.31 -12.33 3.70
CA GLY A 87 1.02 -12.05 3.09
C GLY A 87 0.33 -13.33 2.61
N ILE A 88 1.04 -14.19 1.87
CA ILE A 88 0.53 -15.49 1.39
C ILE A 88 0.14 -16.40 2.55
N ALA A 89 1.00 -16.54 3.57
CA ALA A 89 0.72 -17.38 4.73
C ALA A 89 -0.56 -16.95 5.47
N LEU A 90 -0.73 -15.64 5.66
CA LEU A 90 -1.95 -15.08 6.26
C LEU A 90 -3.19 -15.27 5.38
N LEU A 91 -3.04 -15.19 4.06
CA LEU A 91 -4.15 -15.41 3.13
C LEU A 91 -4.61 -16.87 3.14
N ILE A 92 -3.66 -17.81 3.14
CA ILE A 92 -3.94 -19.24 3.25
C ILE A 92 -4.62 -19.52 4.59
N TRP A 93 -4.09 -18.97 5.68
CA TRP A 93 -4.71 -19.11 7.00
C TRP A 93 -6.15 -18.56 7.00
N PHE A 94 -6.36 -17.38 6.41
CA PHE A 94 -7.69 -16.82 6.26
C PHE A 94 -8.60 -17.74 5.46
N GLY A 95 -8.15 -18.31 4.33
CA GLY A 95 -8.95 -19.24 3.53
C GLY A 95 -9.32 -20.54 4.24
N ILE A 96 -8.50 -21.02 5.19
CA ILE A 96 -8.78 -22.23 5.97
C ILE A 96 -9.71 -21.96 7.15
N THR A 97 -9.62 -20.77 7.75
CA THR A 97 -10.31 -20.42 9.02
C THR A 97 -11.44 -19.41 8.86
N GLY A 98 -11.68 -18.95 7.63
CA GLY A 98 -12.66 -17.95 7.23
C GLY A 98 -14.07 -18.52 7.13
#